data_AF-A0A0G0W720-F1
#
_entry.id   AF-A0A0G0W720-F1
#
_cell.length_a   1.000
_cell.length_b   1.000
_cell.length_c   1.000
_cell.angle_alpha   90.00
_cell.angle_beta   90.00
_cell.angle_gamma   90.00
#
_symmetry.space_group_name_H-M   'P 1'
#
loop_
_entity.id
_entity.type
_entity.pdbx_description
1 polymer ?
#
loop_
_entity_poly.entity_id
_entity_poly.type
_entity_poly.pdbx_seq_one_letter_code
_entity_poly.pdbx_strand_id
1 'polypeptide(L)'
;MKSRNILFLPLLGLFLTGVFVYYSPQDTNAQVAVYATRETTPVLNPPDSADDIAIWIHPTDSSLSTIIGTDKDGNLEVYDLSGAVLQRIPFKTNNVDLRYNFPLNGERVALVTGIDRTAHRIFAYKVNPETRLLEDVTSPQPYLTGLIGSAMYVSPVTGKYYIFTNYENVLRQYELSDNGSGQVAVNLVRTVTFGSFINLTEGVVVDDVYGKVYVSEELVAIWKLGAEPGDGENKVLVDKPLAAGGYFQPDIEGLTIYYKSDGTGYLIGSSQGNGTYTVYTRERNNEYAGTFTIADGIVDKVTGTDGIEVTNFPLGPDFPYGVFIAQDGRNKDGDVSLNQNFKLVPFEGIAGAVNLTMDTSWDPRLVGVGATPPPDGSPTPTPSPTPVTSVLTFTPTDDAYVNANNPNKNFGTVTTLQADASPAKNFYLKFNVSGVSGSQVLSAKLRLYNTNASDSGGDLMFVPDNNWVQSAINWNNAPSAGGSIISSLGKVAVNNWYEFDMTSLITGDGFYTVRVNSSSTNGAAYYAKEGTAELRPALVVTLAQ
;
A
#
# COMPACT_ATOMS: atom_id res chain seq x y z
N MET A 1 -14.43 22.80 65.36
CA MET A 1 -13.89 23.61 64.25
C MET A 1 -12.55 23.02 63.82
N LYS A 2 -12.54 22.14 62.82
CA LYS A 2 -11.31 21.76 62.10
C LYS A 2 -11.66 21.55 60.63
N SER A 3 -10.87 22.21 59.80
CA SER A 3 -11.01 22.43 58.36
C SER A 3 -10.84 21.17 57.54
N ARG A 4 -11.59 21.07 56.43
CA ARG A 4 -11.36 20.12 55.33
C ARG A 4 -10.34 20.74 54.38
N ASN A 5 -9.15 20.17 54.29
CA ASN A 5 -8.23 20.41 53.17
C ASN A 5 -8.52 19.37 52.08
N ILE A 6 -8.94 19.85 50.91
CA ILE A 6 -9.04 19.08 49.68
C ILE A 6 -7.65 19.13 49.02
N LEU A 7 -6.97 17.99 48.95
CA LEU A 7 -5.76 17.84 48.14
C LEU A 7 -6.16 17.57 46.69
N PHE A 8 -5.80 18.48 45.80
CA PHE A 8 -5.66 18.24 44.37
C PHE A 8 -4.40 17.37 44.15
N LEU A 9 -4.57 16.15 43.61
CA LEU A 9 -3.48 15.41 42.99
C LEU A 9 -3.42 15.76 41.50
N PRO A 10 -2.26 16.17 40.95
CA PRO A 10 -2.10 16.27 39.51
C PRO A 10 -1.95 14.85 38.93
N LEU A 11 -2.71 14.54 37.88
CA LEU A 11 -2.46 13.37 37.05
C LEU A 11 -1.14 13.60 36.30
N LEU A 12 -0.07 13.02 36.80
CA LEU A 12 1.20 12.91 36.09
C LEU A 12 1.02 11.75 35.08
N GLY A 13 1.04 12.07 33.78
CA GLY A 13 1.00 11.07 32.72
C GLY A 13 2.20 10.13 32.85
N LEU A 14 1.92 8.85 33.07
CA LEU A 14 2.91 7.80 32.94
C LEU A 14 3.24 7.66 31.44
N PHE A 15 4.37 8.20 31.00
CA PHE A 15 5.08 7.63 29.87
C PHE A 15 5.49 6.21 30.29
N LEU A 16 4.85 5.19 29.72
CA LEU A 16 5.46 3.86 29.70
C LEU A 16 6.70 3.97 28.83
N THR A 17 7.86 4.17 29.45
CA THR A 17 9.13 3.77 28.87
C THR A 17 9.11 2.25 28.80
N GLY A 18 8.62 1.72 27.67
CA GLY A 18 8.85 0.33 27.32
C GLY A 18 10.35 0.10 27.35
N VAL A 19 10.81 -0.68 28.32
CA VAL A 19 12.14 -1.27 28.29
C VAL A 19 12.13 -2.20 27.09
N PHE A 20 12.61 -1.70 25.95
CA PHE A 20 13.03 -2.56 24.85
C PHE A 20 14.16 -3.41 25.41
N VAL A 21 13.87 -4.67 25.69
CA VAL A 21 14.91 -5.69 25.78
C VAL A 21 15.51 -5.73 24.38
N TYR A 22 16.66 -5.09 24.20
CA TYR A 22 17.54 -5.34 23.06
C TYR A 22 17.94 -6.81 23.12
N TYR A 23 17.18 -7.65 22.42
CA TYR A 23 17.77 -8.87 21.92
C TYR A 23 18.78 -8.44 20.86
N SER A 24 20.06 -8.74 21.06
CA SER A 24 20.98 -8.75 19.91
C SER A 24 20.38 -9.73 18.90
N PRO A 25 20.08 -9.31 17.66
CA PRO A 25 19.74 -10.26 16.62
C PRO A 25 20.91 -11.22 16.50
N GLN A 26 20.63 -12.52 16.56
CA GLN A 26 21.51 -13.47 15.90
C GLN A 26 21.34 -13.29 14.40
N ASP A 27 21.93 -12.22 13.86
CA ASP A 27 22.18 -12.10 12.45
C ASP A 27 23.37 -13.03 12.15
N THR A 28 23.07 -14.26 11.72
CA THR A 28 24.10 -15.27 11.45
C THR A 28 24.72 -15.10 10.06
N ASN A 29 24.21 -14.18 9.25
CA ASN A 29 24.84 -13.74 8.01
C ASN A 29 25.59 -12.43 8.28
N ALA A 30 26.90 -12.41 8.04
CA ALA A 30 27.67 -11.18 8.13
C ALA A 30 27.12 -10.17 7.12
N GLN A 31 26.57 -9.05 7.61
CA GLN A 31 26.15 -7.95 6.76
C GLN A 31 27.37 -7.43 5.99
N VAL A 32 27.28 -7.43 4.65
CA VAL A 32 28.37 -6.98 3.78
C VAL A 32 28.19 -5.50 3.48
N ALA A 33 29.26 -4.73 3.68
CA ALA A 33 29.26 -3.29 3.44
C ALA A 33 29.55 -2.98 1.96
N VAL A 34 28.80 -2.04 1.41
CA VAL A 34 29.08 -1.35 0.14
C VAL A 34 29.21 0.15 0.39
N TYR A 35 29.65 0.89 -0.61
CA TYR A 35 29.97 2.31 -0.46
C TYR A 35 29.35 3.13 -1.58
N ALA A 36 28.68 4.21 -1.21
CA ALA A 36 28.26 5.22 -2.17
C ALA A 36 29.47 5.98 -2.72
N THR A 37 29.39 6.38 -3.99
CA THR A 37 30.45 7.14 -4.67
C THR A 37 30.03 8.57 -5.03
N ARG A 38 28.72 8.84 -5.00
CA ARG A 38 28.10 10.15 -5.16
C ARG A 38 26.91 10.28 -4.23
N GLU A 39 26.45 11.50 -4.03
CA GLU A 39 25.23 11.81 -3.31
C GLU A 39 24.60 13.07 -3.90
N THR A 40 23.29 13.23 -3.74
CA THR A 40 22.59 14.42 -4.23
C THR A 40 22.79 15.62 -3.31
N THR A 41 22.62 16.81 -3.87
CA THR A 41 22.43 18.03 -3.09
C THR A 41 21.25 17.80 -2.13
N PRO A 42 21.38 18.16 -0.83
CA PRO A 42 20.30 17.99 0.14
C PRO A 42 18.97 18.64 -0.29
N VAL A 43 17.86 18.02 0.10
CA VAL A 43 16.53 18.59 -0.08
C VAL A 43 16.36 19.88 0.73
N LEU A 44 15.42 20.72 0.34
CA LEU A 44 15.24 22.03 0.98
C LEU A 44 14.63 21.93 2.38
N ASN A 45 13.68 21.01 2.57
CA ASN A 45 12.92 20.94 3.82
C ASN A 45 13.60 20.03 4.87
N PRO A 46 13.64 20.47 6.14
CA PRO A 46 13.97 19.62 7.28
C PRO A 46 12.77 19.36 8.19
N PRO A 47 12.89 18.38 9.11
CA PRO A 47 13.47 17.05 8.93
C PRO A 47 12.44 16.08 8.31
N ASP A 48 12.87 14.88 7.90
CA ASP A 48 12.01 13.85 7.33
C ASP A 48 11.26 14.31 6.06
N SER A 49 12.03 14.60 5.01
CA SER A 49 11.54 15.21 3.79
C SER A 49 12.02 14.51 2.51
N ALA A 50 13.28 14.07 2.38
CA ALA A 50 13.67 13.29 1.20
C ALA A 50 13.04 11.90 1.31
N ASP A 51 12.45 11.35 0.26
CA ASP A 51 11.62 10.14 0.42
C ASP A 51 11.91 9.09 -0.67
N ASP A 52 11.66 9.38 -1.94
CA ASP A 52 11.66 8.39 -3.02
C ASP A 52 12.36 8.88 -4.30
N ILE A 53 12.71 7.94 -5.18
CA ILE A 53 13.57 8.17 -6.35
C ILE A 53 13.03 7.45 -7.59
N ALA A 54 13.12 8.11 -8.75
CA ALA A 54 13.05 7.50 -10.07
C ALA A 54 14.28 7.88 -10.93
N ILE A 55 14.71 6.99 -11.84
CA ILE A 55 15.87 7.22 -12.72
C ILE A 55 15.43 7.36 -14.18
N TRP A 56 15.61 8.56 -14.75
CA TRP A 56 15.35 8.79 -16.18
C TRP A 56 16.64 8.64 -17.00
N ILE A 57 16.61 7.76 -17.99
CA ILE A 57 17.73 7.47 -18.87
C ILE A 57 17.59 8.30 -20.14
N HIS A 58 18.58 9.17 -20.36
CA HIS A 58 18.60 10.04 -21.52
C HIS A 58 18.68 9.21 -22.82
N PRO A 59 17.91 9.56 -23.88
CA PRO A 59 17.68 8.67 -25.02
C PRO A 59 18.94 8.39 -25.87
N THR A 60 19.88 9.33 -25.95
CA THR A 60 21.04 9.25 -26.88
C THR A 60 22.40 9.31 -26.21
N ASP A 61 22.44 9.71 -24.94
CA ASP A 61 23.68 9.90 -24.17
C ASP A 61 23.36 9.65 -22.70
N SER A 62 23.66 8.46 -22.20
CA SER A 62 23.26 8.07 -20.84
C SER A 62 24.01 8.81 -19.74
N SER A 63 25.10 9.54 -20.05
CA SER A 63 25.77 10.40 -19.06
C SER A 63 24.96 11.65 -18.72
N LEU A 64 23.95 11.98 -19.56
CA LEU A 64 23.01 13.08 -19.34
C LEU A 64 21.72 12.64 -18.63
N SER A 65 21.65 11.39 -18.17
CA SER A 65 20.50 10.87 -17.39
C SER A 65 20.27 11.69 -16.12
N THR A 66 19.06 11.61 -15.57
CA THR A 66 18.68 12.36 -14.37
C THR A 66 18.06 11.47 -13.32
N ILE A 67 18.16 11.95 -12.09
CA ILE A 67 17.51 11.38 -10.91
C ILE A 67 16.34 12.31 -10.59
N ILE A 68 15.17 11.75 -10.35
CA ILE A 68 13.99 12.49 -9.95
C ILE A 68 13.67 12.05 -8.53
N GLY A 69 13.84 12.95 -7.57
CA GLY A 69 13.64 12.67 -6.15
C GLY A 69 12.47 13.46 -5.57
N THR A 70 11.84 12.91 -4.54
CA THR A 70 10.77 13.59 -3.80
C THR A 70 11.29 14.22 -2.52
N ASP A 71 10.88 15.47 -2.30
CA ASP A 71 10.87 16.17 -1.02
C ASP A 71 9.40 16.23 -0.57
N LYS A 72 9.00 15.31 0.31
CA LYS A 72 7.60 15.09 0.72
C LYS A 72 6.93 16.27 1.39
N ASP A 73 7.72 17.24 1.81
CA ASP A 73 7.23 18.48 2.40
C ASP A 73 7.17 19.66 1.45
N GLY A 74 7.70 19.56 0.23
CA GLY A 74 7.51 20.68 -0.68
C GLY A 74 8.04 20.63 -2.11
N ASN A 75 8.74 19.60 -2.58
CA ASN A 75 9.26 19.62 -3.95
C ASN A 75 9.27 18.26 -4.64
N LEU A 76 9.02 18.27 -5.95
CA LEU A 76 9.60 17.28 -6.86
C LEU A 76 10.92 17.86 -7.40
N GLU A 77 12.03 17.16 -7.20
CA GLU A 77 13.38 17.62 -7.53
C GLU A 77 13.98 16.77 -8.66
N VAL A 78 14.68 17.43 -9.59
CA VAL A 78 15.45 16.76 -10.65
C VAL A 78 16.92 17.04 -10.41
N TYR A 79 17.75 16.01 -10.40
CA TYR A 79 19.19 16.08 -10.25
C TYR A 79 19.90 15.49 -11.48
N ASP A 80 21.09 15.97 -11.80
CA ASP A 80 22.01 15.22 -12.66
C ASP A 80 22.74 14.10 -11.88
N LEU A 81 23.51 13.26 -12.59
CA LEU A 81 24.24 12.13 -11.98
C LEU A 81 25.39 12.55 -11.05
N SER A 82 25.79 13.83 -11.05
CA SER A 82 26.74 14.36 -10.06
C SER A 82 26.06 14.70 -8.73
N GLY A 83 24.72 14.73 -8.71
CA GLY A 83 23.92 15.14 -7.57
C GLY A 83 23.50 16.60 -7.59
N ALA A 84 23.80 17.35 -8.65
CA ALA A 84 23.44 18.77 -8.74
C ALA A 84 21.98 18.94 -9.15
N VAL A 85 21.26 19.84 -8.48
CA VAL A 85 19.85 20.16 -8.78
C VAL A 85 19.73 20.86 -10.13
N LEU A 86 18.89 20.32 -11.01
CA LEU A 86 18.48 20.92 -12.28
C LEU A 86 17.12 21.63 -12.18
N GLN A 87 16.19 21.08 -11.38
CA GLN A 87 14.82 21.59 -11.26
C GLN A 87 14.26 21.34 -9.86
N ARG A 88 13.43 22.25 -9.39
CA ARG A 88 12.52 22.05 -8.26
C ARG A 88 11.13 22.51 -8.65
N ILE A 89 10.13 21.68 -8.40
CA ILE A 89 8.73 21.98 -8.68
C ILE A 89 7.97 21.97 -7.35
N PRO A 90 7.40 23.10 -6.92
CA PRO A 90 6.92 23.24 -5.54
C PRO A 90 5.53 22.61 -5.35
N PHE A 91 5.49 21.42 -4.75
CA PHE A 91 4.30 20.77 -4.21
C PHE A 91 4.72 19.59 -3.32
N LYS A 92 3.84 19.15 -2.42
CA LYS A 92 4.12 18.01 -1.54
C LYS A 92 3.93 16.71 -2.30
N THR A 93 4.91 15.81 -2.27
CA THR A 93 4.83 14.53 -2.96
C THR A 93 5.62 13.43 -2.28
N ASN A 94 5.06 12.24 -2.13
CA ASN A 94 5.71 11.17 -1.36
C ASN A 94 6.58 10.28 -2.25
N ASN A 95 5.97 9.50 -3.13
CA ASN A 95 6.68 8.63 -4.07
C ASN A 95 6.59 9.14 -5.52
N VAL A 96 7.53 8.68 -6.36
CA VAL A 96 7.62 9.00 -7.78
C VAL A 96 8.11 7.79 -8.57
N ASP A 97 7.49 7.53 -9.72
CA ASP A 97 7.96 6.52 -10.67
C ASP A 97 7.77 7.02 -12.11
N LEU A 98 8.44 6.37 -13.07
CA LEU A 98 8.37 6.71 -14.48
C LEU A 98 8.26 5.49 -15.39
N ARG A 99 7.68 5.70 -16.57
CA ARG A 99 7.71 4.74 -17.68
C ARG A 99 7.93 5.43 -19.01
N TYR A 100 8.59 4.71 -19.92
CA TYR A 100 8.88 5.19 -21.27
C TYR A 100 7.73 4.90 -22.23
N ASN A 101 7.78 5.55 -23.38
CA ASN A 101 6.90 5.32 -24.52
C ASN A 101 5.41 5.56 -24.27
N PHE A 102 5.05 6.34 -23.25
CA PHE A 102 3.66 6.70 -23.02
C PHE A 102 3.13 7.49 -24.23
N PRO A 103 2.01 7.09 -24.85
CA PRO A 103 1.43 7.82 -25.97
C PRO A 103 0.72 9.09 -25.48
N LEU A 104 1.19 10.26 -25.91
CA LEU A 104 0.61 11.56 -25.52
C LEU A 104 0.65 12.53 -26.70
N ASN A 105 -0.51 13.04 -27.11
CA ASN A 105 -0.66 13.99 -28.21
C ASN A 105 0.02 13.53 -29.53
N GLY A 106 -0.04 12.23 -29.82
CA GLY A 106 0.60 11.63 -31.00
C GLY A 106 2.11 11.39 -30.87
N GLU A 107 2.72 11.72 -29.73
CA GLU A 107 4.14 11.49 -29.44
C GLU A 107 4.33 10.35 -28.42
N ARG A 108 5.57 9.87 -28.28
CA ARG A 108 5.99 8.90 -27.26
C ARG A 108 6.89 9.61 -26.27
N VAL A 109 6.46 9.68 -25.01
CA VAL A 109 7.18 10.41 -23.97
C VAL A 109 7.62 9.49 -22.83
N ALA A 110 8.66 9.89 -22.11
CA ALA A 110 8.90 9.38 -20.76
C ALA A 110 7.93 10.12 -19.83
N LEU A 111 7.01 9.38 -19.22
CA LEU A 111 6.03 9.89 -18.29
C LEU A 111 6.47 9.62 -16.86
N VAL A 112 6.42 10.65 -16.02
CA VAL A 112 6.75 10.63 -14.60
C VAL A 112 5.47 10.91 -13.83
N THR A 113 5.15 10.06 -12.87
CA THR A 113 3.91 10.16 -12.10
C THR A 113 4.16 9.89 -10.62
N GLY A 114 3.22 10.35 -9.81
CA GLY A 114 3.24 10.19 -8.36
C GLY A 114 2.06 10.95 -7.77
N ILE A 115 2.10 11.22 -6.46
CA ILE A 115 1.00 11.89 -5.76
C ILE A 115 1.35 13.34 -5.47
N ASP A 116 0.51 14.27 -5.93
CA ASP A 116 0.51 15.66 -5.47
C ASP A 116 -0.41 15.76 -4.25
N ARG A 117 0.19 15.78 -3.06
CA ARG A 117 -0.48 15.84 -1.76
C ARG A 117 -0.96 17.26 -1.43
N THR A 118 -0.50 18.28 -2.16
CA THR A 118 -1.00 19.66 -2.02
C THR A 118 -2.36 19.80 -2.72
N ALA A 119 -2.45 19.32 -3.96
CA ALA A 119 -3.68 19.38 -4.75
C ALA A 119 -4.55 18.12 -4.64
N HIS A 120 -4.07 17.07 -3.96
CA HIS A 120 -4.73 15.79 -3.76
C HIS A 120 -5.14 15.13 -5.07
N ARG A 121 -4.16 14.90 -5.95
CA ARG A 121 -4.32 14.30 -7.28
C ARG A 121 -3.11 13.47 -7.65
N ILE A 122 -3.24 12.65 -8.70
CA ILE A 122 -2.09 12.03 -9.34
C ILE A 122 -1.49 13.07 -10.28
N PHE A 123 -0.22 13.43 -10.11
CA PHE A 123 0.46 14.30 -11.07
C PHE A 123 0.99 13.48 -12.25
N ALA A 124 1.17 14.14 -13.39
CA ALA A 124 1.82 13.59 -14.56
C ALA A 124 2.72 14.65 -15.21
N TYR A 125 4.01 14.37 -15.30
CA TYR A 125 4.98 15.17 -16.03
C TYR A 125 5.58 14.37 -17.18
N LYS A 126 5.87 15.02 -18.30
CA LYS A 126 6.76 14.44 -19.32
C LYS A 126 8.17 14.99 -19.16
N VAL A 127 9.17 14.17 -19.46
CA VAL A 127 10.57 14.62 -19.49
C VAL A 127 10.90 15.22 -20.85
N ASN A 128 11.40 16.45 -20.89
CA ASN A 128 11.98 17.05 -22.08
C ASN A 128 13.41 16.52 -22.27
N PRO A 129 13.72 15.78 -23.34
CA PRO A 129 15.03 15.15 -23.48
C PRO A 129 16.17 16.13 -23.76
N GLU A 130 15.88 17.33 -24.30
CA GLU A 130 16.90 18.33 -24.61
C GLU A 130 17.32 19.10 -23.36
N THR A 131 16.34 19.50 -22.54
CA THR A 131 16.59 20.30 -21.32
C THR A 131 16.78 19.43 -20.09
N ARG A 132 16.29 18.18 -20.14
CA ARG A 132 16.21 17.20 -19.03
C ARG A 132 15.24 17.59 -17.92
N LEU A 133 14.36 18.56 -18.19
CA LEU A 133 13.39 19.09 -17.22
C LEU A 133 12.01 18.47 -17.41
N LEU A 134 11.20 18.53 -16.37
CA LEU A 134 9.83 18.05 -16.34
C LEU A 134 8.84 19.13 -16.81
N GLU A 135 7.89 18.74 -17.65
CA GLU A 135 6.81 19.56 -18.18
C GLU A 135 5.45 19.00 -17.75
N ASP A 136 4.60 19.80 -17.09
CA ASP A 136 3.32 19.37 -16.54
C ASP A 136 2.32 19.01 -17.66
N VAL A 137 1.82 17.78 -17.62
CA VAL A 137 0.80 17.23 -18.51
C VAL A 137 -0.37 16.64 -17.72
N THR A 138 -0.54 17.06 -16.47
CA THR A 138 -1.60 16.58 -15.57
C THR A 138 -2.97 17.08 -16.05
N SER A 139 -3.93 16.17 -16.25
CA SER A 139 -5.31 16.59 -16.52
C SER A 139 -5.99 17.12 -15.25
N PRO A 140 -7.06 17.94 -15.38
CA PRO A 140 -7.99 18.17 -14.28
C PRO A 140 -8.52 16.84 -13.73
N GLN A 141 -8.63 16.74 -12.41
CA GLN A 141 -9.02 15.53 -11.68
C GLN A 141 -9.92 15.89 -10.49
N PRO A 142 -10.80 14.97 -10.04
CA PRO A 142 -11.45 15.11 -8.75
C PRO A 142 -10.42 15.01 -7.62
N TYR A 143 -10.80 15.49 -6.44
CA TYR A 143 -10.01 15.34 -5.22
C TYR A 143 -9.85 13.85 -4.85
N LEU A 144 -8.62 13.39 -4.69
CA LEU A 144 -8.27 12.01 -4.31
C LEU A 144 -7.81 11.97 -2.85
N THR A 145 -8.47 11.18 -2.01
CA THR A 145 -8.08 10.97 -0.61
C THR A 145 -7.14 9.79 -0.44
N GLY A 146 -6.23 9.89 0.55
CA GLY A 146 -5.44 8.78 1.04
C GLY A 146 -4.65 8.08 -0.06
N LEU A 147 -3.65 8.79 -0.60
CA LEU A 147 -2.63 8.27 -1.50
C LEU A 147 -1.27 8.74 -0.96
N ILE A 148 -0.34 7.82 -0.73
CA ILE A 148 1.04 8.05 -0.26
C ILE A 148 1.98 7.40 -1.27
N GLY A 149 2.10 6.07 -1.25
CA GLY A 149 3.04 5.38 -2.12
C GLY A 149 2.54 5.24 -3.55
N SER A 150 3.46 5.06 -4.49
CA SER A 150 3.13 4.93 -5.91
C SER A 150 4.18 4.21 -6.75
N ALA A 151 3.72 3.46 -7.75
CA ALA A 151 4.57 2.90 -8.81
C ALA A 151 3.80 2.79 -10.13
N MET A 152 4.48 2.96 -11.25
CA MET A 152 3.93 2.81 -12.58
C MET A 152 3.98 1.35 -13.06
N TYR A 153 3.16 1.06 -14.07
CA TYR A 153 3.11 -0.25 -14.72
C TYR A 153 2.79 -0.10 -16.20
N VAL A 154 3.50 -0.82 -17.06
CA VAL A 154 3.10 -1.03 -18.45
C VAL A 154 2.71 -2.48 -18.62
N SER A 155 1.45 -2.72 -18.97
CA SER A 155 0.95 -4.08 -19.16
C SER A 155 1.64 -4.74 -20.35
N PRO A 156 2.33 -5.89 -20.18
CA PRO A 156 2.86 -6.67 -21.29
C PRO A 156 1.75 -7.37 -22.07
N VAL A 157 0.54 -7.44 -21.50
CA VAL A 157 -0.64 -8.08 -22.12
C VAL A 157 -1.36 -7.11 -23.05
N THR A 158 -1.56 -5.87 -22.61
CA THR A 158 -2.42 -4.90 -23.30
C THR A 158 -1.67 -3.70 -23.86
N GLY A 159 -0.44 -3.44 -23.40
CA GLY A 159 0.32 -2.22 -23.70
C GLY A 159 -0.23 -0.97 -23.02
N LYS A 160 -1.23 -1.11 -22.13
CA LYS A 160 -1.79 0.00 -21.36
C LYS A 160 -0.89 0.39 -20.20
N TYR A 161 -1.00 1.65 -19.79
CA TYR A 161 -0.23 2.24 -18.70
C TYR A 161 -1.10 2.38 -17.46
N TYR A 162 -0.51 2.14 -16.31
CA TYR A 162 -1.17 2.26 -15.03
C TYR A 162 -0.25 2.93 -14.01
N ILE A 163 -0.85 3.49 -12.97
CA ILE A 163 -0.20 3.82 -11.72
C ILE A 163 -0.90 3.09 -10.60
N PHE A 164 -0.12 2.37 -9.80
CA PHE A 164 -0.53 1.87 -8.50
C PHE A 164 -0.27 2.95 -7.47
N THR A 165 -1.19 3.12 -6.54
CA THR A 165 -1.05 4.01 -5.39
C THR A 165 -1.52 3.31 -4.14
N ASN A 166 -0.91 3.56 -2.99
CA ASN A 166 -1.36 2.97 -1.74
C ASN A 166 -1.46 4.00 -0.61
N TYR A 167 -2.22 3.64 0.41
CA TYR A 167 -2.35 4.38 1.66
C TYR A 167 -2.98 3.46 2.68
N GLU A 168 -2.44 3.45 3.90
CA GLU A 168 -2.83 2.49 4.93
C GLU A 168 -2.76 1.08 4.35
N ASN A 169 -3.85 0.33 4.39
CA ASN A 169 -3.92 -1.03 3.89
C ASN A 169 -4.60 -1.13 2.51
N VAL A 170 -4.69 -0.05 1.73
CA VAL A 170 -5.40 -0.05 0.44
C VAL A 170 -4.44 0.28 -0.70
N LEU A 171 -4.33 -0.63 -1.66
CA LEU A 171 -3.68 -0.40 -2.95
C LEU A 171 -4.76 -0.14 -4.01
N ARG A 172 -4.61 0.94 -4.78
CA ARG A 172 -5.46 1.31 -5.90
C ARG A 172 -4.65 1.27 -7.18
N GLN A 173 -5.26 0.89 -8.29
CA GLN A 173 -4.67 0.89 -9.61
C GLN A 173 -5.49 1.79 -10.51
N TYR A 174 -4.84 2.76 -11.15
CA TYR A 174 -5.46 3.69 -12.09
C TYR A 174 -4.89 3.47 -13.49
N GLU A 175 -5.75 3.34 -14.49
CA GLU A 175 -5.36 3.39 -15.90
C GLU A 175 -5.03 4.83 -16.30
N LEU A 176 -3.90 5.00 -16.99
CA LEU A 176 -3.40 6.26 -17.52
C LEU A 176 -3.60 6.30 -19.04
N SER A 177 -4.12 7.41 -19.54
CA SER A 177 -4.37 7.59 -20.98
C SER A 177 -4.26 9.05 -21.39
N ASP A 178 -3.92 9.33 -22.65
CA ASP A 178 -4.06 10.68 -23.21
C ASP A 178 -5.56 11.03 -23.29
N ASN A 179 -5.93 12.20 -22.74
CA ASN A 179 -7.30 12.70 -22.79
C ASN A 179 -7.65 13.38 -24.14
N GLY A 180 -6.73 13.37 -25.12
CA GLY A 180 -6.89 13.99 -26.43
C GLY A 180 -6.59 15.49 -26.45
N SER A 181 -6.19 16.06 -25.32
CA SER A 181 -5.81 17.46 -25.13
C SER A 181 -4.32 17.62 -24.83
N GLY A 182 -3.54 16.52 -24.94
CA GLY A 182 -2.14 16.48 -24.53
C GLY A 182 -1.96 16.45 -23.01
N GLN A 183 -2.95 15.96 -22.27
CA GLN A 183 -2.88 15.76 -20.83
C GLN A 183 -3.26 14.31 -20.47
N VAL A 184 -2.74 13.82 -19.36
CA VAL A 184 -2.96 12.44 -18.89
C VAL A 184 -4.21 12.36 -18.03
N ALA A 185 -5.22 11.64 -18.51
CA ALA A 185 -6.38 11.22 -17.74
C ALA A 185 -6.07 9.99 -16.88
N VAL A 186 -6.71 9.93 -15.71
CA VAL A 186 -6.57 8.84 -14.74
C VAL A 186 -7.93 8.21 -14.45
N ASN A 187 -8.02 6.88 -14.47
CA ASN A 187 -9.26 6.14 -14.22
C ASN A 187 -9.02 4.99 -13.25
N LEU A 188 -9.71 4.95 -12.10
CA LEU A 188 -9.59 3.83 -11.15
C LEU A 188 -10.12 2.53 -11.78
N VAL A 189 -9.29 1.50 -11.83
CA VAL A 189 -9.63 0.20 -12.45
C VAL A 189 -9.57 -0.98 -11.48
N ARG A 190 -8.87 -0.86 -10.35
CA ARG A 190 -8.79 -1.91 -9.33
C ARG A 190 -8.48 -1.32 -7.96
N THR A 191 -9.02 -1.96 -6.93
CA THR A 191 -8.66 -1.73 -5.52
C THR A 191 -8.35 -3.08 -4.91
N VAL A 192 -7.32 -3.15 -4.08
CA VAL A 192 -6.90 -4.33 -3.33
C VAL A 192 -6.72 -3.92 -1.87
N THR A 193 -7.28 -4.69 -0.95
CA THR A 193 -7.13 -4.46 0.49
C THR A 193 -6.13 -5.44 1.11
N PHE A 194 -5.19 -4.91 1.89
CA PHE A 194 -4.23 -5.61 2.74
C PHE A 194 -4.79 -5.70 4.17
N GLY A 195 -4.13 -6.44 5.06
CA GLY A 195 -4.67 -6.93 6.34
C GLY A 195 -5.53 -5.95 7.14
N SER A 196 -5.02 -5.42 8.25
CA SER A 196 -5.71 -4.41 9.06
C SER A 196 -5.12 -3.03 8.76
N PHE A 197 -5.82 -1.92 9.04
CA PHE A 197 -5.33 -0.54 8.84
C PHE A 197 -4.11 -0.19 9.71
N ILE A 198 -3.79 -1.00 10.73
CA ILE A 198 -2.52 -0.91 11.46
C ILE A 198 -1.32 -1.38 10.62
N ASN A 199 -1.59 -2.04 9.50
CA ASN A 199 -0.60 -2.48 8.55
C ASN A 199 -0.52 -1.44 7.43
N LEU A 200 0.44 -0.54 7.56
CA LEU A 200 0.73 0.46 6.54
C LEU A 200 1.39 -0.22 5.33
N THR A 201 1.02 0.25 4.15
CA THR A 201 1.63 -0.10 2.88
C THR A 201 2.11 1.17 2.23
N GLU A 202 3.36 1.17 1.79
CA GLU A 202 3.98 2.33 1.14
C GLU A 202 4.82 1.87 -0.06
N GLY A 203 5.88 1.11 0.19
CA GLY A 203 6.73 0.56 -0.86
C GLY A 203 5.94 -0.27 -1.87
N VAL A 204 6.01 0.11 -3.14
CA VAL A 204 5.38 -0.62 -4.24
C VAL A 204 6.31 -0.60 -5.45
N VAL A 205 6.44 -1.73 -6.14
CA VAL A 205 7.14 -1.81 -7.42
C VAL A 205 6.46 -2.81 -8.34
N VAL A 206 6.47 -2.54 -9.65
CA VAL A 206 5.79 -3.37 -10.64
C VAL A 206 6.75 -3.90 -11.69
N ASP A 207 6.66 -5.20 -11.94
CA ASP A 207 7.35 -5.92 -12.99
C ASP A 207 6.55 -5.88 -14.30
N ASP A 208 6.99 -5.03 -15.22
CA ASP A 208 6.36 -4.84 -16.54
C ASP A 208 6.49 -6.06 -17.47
N VAL A 209 7.40 -7.00 -17.19
CA VAL A 209 7.59 -8.19 -18.03
C VAL A 209 6.77 -9.36 -17.52
N TYR A 210 6.77 -9.59 -16.20
CA TYR A 210 6.03 -10.68 -15.58
C TYR A 210 4.59 -10.32 -15.18
N GLY A 211 4.21 -9.04 -15.26
CA GLY A 211 2.90 -8.57 -14.85
C GLY A 211 2.66 -8.83 -13.37
N LYS A 212 3.61 -8.43 -12.52
CA LYS A 212 3.56 -8.63 -11.05
C LYS A 212 3.76 -7.32 -10.32
N VAL A 213 2.95 -7.09 -9.31
CA VAL A 213 3.14 -5.97 -8.37
C VAL A 213 3.61 -6.53 -7.04
N TYR A 214 4.64 -5.90 -6.48
CA TYR A 214 5.20 -6.17 -5.18
C TYR A 214 4.84 -5.01 -4.26
N VAL A 215 4.37 -5.33 -3.05
CA VAL A 215 3.93 -4.34 -2.07
C VAL A 215 4.54 -4.65 -0.73
N SER A 216 5.14 -3.65 -0.10
CA SER A 216 5.59 -3.71 1.28
C SER A 216 4.39 -3.45 2.20
N GLU A 217 4.13 -4.37 3.11
CA GLU A 217 3.26 -4.17 4.26
C GLU A 217 4.22 -4.07 5.46
N GLU A 218 4.55 -2.84 5.87
CA GLU A 218 5.78 -2.44 6.59
C GLU A 218 6.15 -3.37 7.75
N LEU A 219 5.16 -3.77 8.55
CA LEU A 219 5.35 -4.58 9.76
C LEU A 219 5.13 -6.08 9.54
N VAL A 220 4.72 -6.50 8.34
CA VAL A 220 4.09 -7.81 8.12
C VAL A 220 4.79 -8.63 7.06
N ALA A 221 5.00 -8.08 5.85
CA ALA A 221 5.43 -8.88 4.71
C ALA A 221 5.82 -8.04 3.49
N ILE A 222 6.56 -8.68 2.59
CA ILE A 222 6.57 -8.33 1.17
C ILE A 222 5.56 -9.25 0.48
N TRP A 223 4.58 -8.66 -0.20
CA TRP A 223 3.56 -9.36 -0.95
C TRP A 223 3.81 -9.29 -2.46
N LYS A 224 3.48 -10.36 -3.17
CA LYS A 224 3.44 -10.43 -4.64
C LYS A 224 2.02 -10.69 -5.11
N LEU A 225 1.55 -9.90 -6.06
CA LEU A 225 0.24 -10.02 -6.71
C LEU A 225 0.39 -9.97 -8.23
N GLY A 226 -0.66 -10.36 -8.96
CA GLY A 226 -0.77 -10.03 -10.38
C GLY A 226 -1.02 -8.53 -10.58
N ALA A 227 -0.39 -7.93 -11.60
CA ALA A 227 -0.46 -6.49 -11.87
C ALA A 227 -1.56 -6.11 -12.88
N GLU A 228 -2.20 -7.05 -13.55
CA GLU A 228 -3.30 -6.73 -14.46
C GLU A 228 -4.53 -6.28 -13.67
N PRO A 229 -5.36 -5.35 -14.21
CA PRO A 229 -6.55 -4.87 -13.51
C PRO A 229 -7.55 -5.99 -13.18
N GLY A 230 -7.51 -7.11 -13.91
CA GLY A 230 -8.37 -8.28 -13.68
C GLY A 230 -7.81 -9.34 -12.74
N ASP A 231 -6.59 -9.19 -12.19
CA ASP A 231 -5.91 -10.25 -11.42
C ASP A 231 -6.47 -10.49 -9.99
N GLY A 232 -7.55 -9.82 -9.61
CA GLY A 232 -8.23 -10.02 -8.32
C GLY A 232 -7.42 -9.49 -7.13
N GLU A 233 -7.43 -10.17 -5.98
CA GLU A 233 -6.71 -9.72 -4.77
C GLU A 233 -5.76 -10.77 -4.19
N ASN A 234 -5.48 -11.84 -4.92
CA ASN A 234 -4.66 -12.94 -4.44
C ASN A 234 -3.22 -12.46 -4.17
N LYS A 235 -2.74 -12.71 -2.95
CA LYS A 235 -1.41 -12.32 -2.47
C LYS A 235 -0.57 -13.56 -2.21
N VAL A 236 0.67 -13.54 -2.68
CA VAL A 236 1.68 -14.56 -2.40
C VAL A 236 2.75 -13.91 -1.52
N LEU A 237 3.09 -14.56 -0.41
CA LEU A 237 4.15 -14.10 0.47
C LEU A 237 5.50 -14.24 -0.23
N VAL A 238 6.28 -13.16 -0.28
CA VAL A 238 7.69 -13.18 -0.74
C VAL A 238 8.61 -13.29 0.46
N ASP A 239 8.48 -12.38 1.42
CA ASP A 239 9.23 -12.43 2.67
C ASP A 239 8.43 -11.86 3.84
N LYS A 240 8.94 -12.07 5.06
CA LYS A 240 8.34 -11.68 6.34
C LYS A 240 9.44 -11.19 7.31
N PRO A 241 9.09 -10.60 8.45
CA PRO A 241 10.07 -10.10 9.41
C PRO A 241 11.05 -11.18 9.92
N LEU A 242 12.27 -10.77 10.30
CA LEU A 242 13.28 -11.59 10.97
C LEU A 242 12.70 -12.34 12.18
N ALA A 243 11.88 -11.65 12.99
CA ALA A 243 11.22 -12.24 14.15
C ALA A 243 10.24 -13.37 13.80
N ALA A 244 9.76 -13.41 12.55
CA ALA A 244 8.91 -14.46 12.00
C ALA A 244 9.70 -15.47 11.13
N GLY A 245 11.03 -15.35 11.07
CA GLY A 245 11.94 -16.23 10.33
C GLY A 245 12.06 -15.89 8.84
N GLY A 246 11.82 -14.63 8.44
CA GLY A 246 12.24 -14.11 7.13
C GLY A 246 13.52 -13.27 7.24
N TYR A 247 13.70 -12.26 6.39
CA TYR A 247 15.01 -11.63 6.18
C TYR A 247 15.06 -10.12 6.40
N PHE A 248 13.93 -9.43 6.63
CA PHE A 248 13.93 -8.00 6.90
C PHE A 248 13.59 -7.64 8.36
N GLN A 249 14.13 -6.52 8.84
CA GLN A 249 13.74 -5.89 10.10
C GLN A 249 12.74 -4.78 9.79
N PRO A 250 11.48 -4.89 10.27
CA PRO A 250 10.50 -3.83 10.07
C PRO A 250 11.00 -2.47 10.53
N ASP A 251 10.71 -1.40 9.80
CA ASP A 251 9.78 -1.36 8.65
C ASP A 251 10.41 -1.82 7.32
N ILE A 252 9.63 -2.49 6.46
CA ILE A 252 9.99 -2.73 5.05
C ILE A 252 9.41 -1.61 4.18
N GLU A 253 10.28 -0.78 3.62
CA GLU A 253 9.91 0.45 2.91
C GLU A 253 9.99 0.26 1.40
N GLY A 254 10.71 1.13 0.68
CA GLY A 254 10.85 1.11 -0.77
C GLY A 254 11.30 -0.25 -1.30
N LEU A 255 10.73 -0.61 -2.46
CA LEU A 255 11.05 -1.80 -3.22
C LEU A 255 11.51 -1.37 -4.62
N THR A 256 12.49 -2.06 -5.20
CA THR A 256 12.91 -1.85 -6.59
C THR A 256 13.28 -3.17 -7.27
N ILE A 257 13.31 -3.18 -8.62
CA ILE A 257 13.63 -4.36 -9.42
C ILE A 257 14.83 -4.08 -10.32
N TYR A 258 15.90 -4.87 -10.15
CA TYR A 258 17.01 -4.97 -11.10
C TYR A 258 16.67 -5.97 -12.19
N TYR A 259 16.72 -5.54 -13.45
CA TYR A 259 16.38 -6.37 -14.61
C TYR A 259 17.63 -6.92 -15.31
N LYS A 260 17.54 -8.18 -15.74
CA LYS A 260 18.46 -8.80 -16.69
C LYS A 260 17.72 -9.13 -18.00
N SER A 261 18.46 -9.14 -19.10
CA SER A 261 17.95 -9.39 -20.47
C SER A 261 17.44 -10.82 -20.66
N ASP A 262 17.95 -11.78 -19.88
CA ASP A 262 17.52 -13.18 -19.90
C ASP A 262 16.23 -13.45 -19.12
N GLY A 263 15.58 -12.39 -18.61
CA GLY A 263 14.35 -12.49 -17.83
C GLY A 263 14.58 -12.74 -16.34
N THR A 264 15.82 -12.92 -15.87
CA THR A 264 16.10 -12.98 -14.43
C THR A 264 16.39 -11.58 -13.88
N GLY A 265 16.83 -11.49 -12.63
CA GLY A 265 17.17 -10.23 -11.99
C GLY A 265 17.00 -10.31 -10.48
N TYR A 266 16.79 -9.15 -9.86
CA TYR A 266 16.64 -9.06 -8.41
C TYR A 266 15.49 -8.14 -8.00
N LEU A 267 14.73 -8.55 -6.99
CA LEU A 267 13.88 -7.66 -6.19
C LEU A 267 14.72 -7.21 -4.98
N ILE A 268 14.73 -5.92 -4.69
CA ILE A 268 15.47 -5.34 -3.55
C ILE A 268 14.47 -4.60 -2.67
N GLY A 269 14.59 -4.75 -1.35
CA GLY A 269 13.74 -4.05 -0.39
C GLY A 269 14.54 -3.37 0.72
N SER A 270 14.13 -2.15 1.08
CA SER A 270 14.69 -1.36 2.17
C SER A 270 14.20 -1.87 3.52
N SER A 271 15.08 -2.51 4.28
CA SER A 271 14.82 -2.96 5.66
C SER A 271 15.21 -1.83 6.61
N GLN A 272 14.32 -0.85 6.75
CA GLN A 272 14.58 0.43 7.41
C GLN A 272 14.99 0.26 8.87
N GLY A 273 14.33 -0.65 9.60
CA GLY A 273 14.52 -0.82 11.04
C GLY A 273 15.92 -1.28 11.48
N ASN A 274 16.74 -1.79 10.55
CA ASN A 274 18.15 -2.08 10.81
C ASN A 274 19.13 -1.44 9.81
N GLY A 275 18.66 -0.60 8.88
CA GLY A 275 19.50 0.07 7.88
C GLY A 275 20.18 -0.90 6.91
N THR A 276 19.45 -1.93 6.47
CA THR A 276 19.95 -2.92 5.51
C THR A 276 19.05 -3.01 4.27
N TYR A 277 19.56 -3.66 3.23
CA TYR A 277 18.85 -3.89 1.97
C TYR A 277 18.82 -5.39 1.70
N THR A 278 17.61 -5.94 1.63
CA THR A 278 17.40 -7.37 1.37
C THR A 278 17.23 -7.60 -0.11
N VAL A 279 17.93 -8.60 -0.65
CA VAL A 279 17.92 -8.94 -2.08
C VAL A 279 17.29 -10.30 -2.27
N TYR A 280 16.39 -10.39 -3.23
CA TYR A 280 15.72 -11.61 -3.66
C TYR A 280 15.93 -11.80 -5.15
N THR A 281 15.93 -13.03 -5.63
CA THR A 281 15.79 -13.31 -7.06
C THR A 281 14.50 -12.68 -7.59
N ARG A 282 14.48 -12.23 -8.85
CA ARG A 282 13.27 -11.67 -9.48
C ARG A 282 12.33 -12.76 -9.96
N GLU A 283 12.91 -13.82 -10.54
CA GLU A 283 12.19 -14.95 -11.09
C GLU A 283 11.63 -15.90 -10.00
N ARG A 284 10.87 -16.91 -10.45
CA ARG A 284 10.36 -18.00 -9.59
C ARG A 284 9.58 -17.44 -8.38
N ASN A 285 9.91 -17.91 -7.19
CA ASN A 285 9.26 -17.56 -5.93
C ASN A 285 9.97 -16.43 -5.16
N ASN A 286 10.86 -15.68 -5.82
CA ASN A 286 11.60 -14.59 -5.19
C ASN A 286 12.45 -15.05 -3.98
N GLU A 287 13.28 -16.08 -4.21
CA GLU A 287 14.18 -16.64 -3.19
C GLU A 287 15.21 -15.60 -2.73
N TYR A 288 15.50 -15.57 -1.43
CA TYR A 288 16.53 -14.70 -0.84
C TYR A 288 17.91 -14.95 -1.47
N ALA A 289 18.60 -13.86 -1.81
CA ALA A 289 19.89 -13.86 -2.50
C ALA A 289 21.01 -13.20 -1.68
N GLY A 290 20.69 -12.33 -0.72
CA GLY A 290 21.68 -11.69 0.15
C GLY A 290 21.15 -10.43 0.83
N THR A 291 21.98 -9.87 1.72
CA THR A 291 21.71 -8.60 2.40
C THR A 291 22.99 -7.77 2.43
N PHE A 292 22.86 -6.46 2.22
CA PHE A 292 23.97 -5.52 2.32
C PHE A 292 23.57 -4.25 3.09
N THR A 293 24.56 -3.44 3.45
CA THR A 293 24.38 -2.09 4.02
C THR A 293 25.28 -1.09 3.31
N ILE A 294 24.93 0.19 3.30
CA ILE A 294 25.79 1.26 2.78
C ILE A 294 26.53 1.88 3.96
N ALA A 295 27.84 1.63 4.04
CA ALA A 295 28.69 2.05 5.15
C ALA A 295 29.43 3.36 4.85
N ASP A 296 30.04 3.94 5.89
CA ASP A 296 30.84 5.15 5.78
C ASP A 296 32.03 4.93 4.85
N GLY A 297 32.14 5.76 3.82
CA GLY A 297 33.21 5.77 2.83
C GLY A 297 33.63 7.21 2.50
N ILE A 298 33.72 7.51 1.20
CA ILE A 298 33.89 8.90 0.74
C ILE A 298 32.61 9.72 0.84
N VAL A 299 31.47 9.02 0.81
CA VAL A 299 30.13 9.47 1.16
C VAL A 299 29.79 8.76 2.48
N ASP A 300 29.07 9.43 3.36
CA ASP A 300 28.62 8.87 4.63
C ASP A 300 27.67 7.68 4.45
N LYS A 301 27.54 6.90 5.52
CA LYS A 301 26.64 5.75 5.56
C LYS A 301 25.19 6.17 5.40
N VAL A 302 24.35 5.22 5.00
CA VAL A 302 22.91 5.43 4.90
C VAL A 302 22.18 4.84 6.09
N THR A 303 21.21 5.56 6.66
CA THR A 303 20.32 5.03 7.70
C THR A 303 18.90 5.58 7.60
N GLY A 304 17.91 4.76 7.96
CA GLY A 304 16.50 5.19 7.94
C GLY A 304 15.99 5.43 6.52
N THR A 305 16.32 4.52 5.61
CA THR A 305 15.95 4.62 4.20
C THR A 305 14.47 4.34 3.96
N ASP A 306 13.80 5.29 3.36
CA ASP A 306 12.45 5.14 2.81
C ASP A 306 12.52 4.52 1.40
N GLY A 307 12.61 5.35 0.36
CA GLY A 307 12.66 4.92 -1.04
C GLY A 307 14.03 4.49 -1.54
N ILE A 308 14.01 3.57 -2.52
CA ILE A 308 15.18 3.03 -3.21
C ILE A 308 14.86 2.84 -4.69
N GLU A 309 15.87 2.98 -5.54
CA GLU A 309 15.74 2.73 -6.98
C GLU A 309 17.00 2.09 -7.55
N VAL A 310 16.85 1.23 -8.55
CA VAL A 310 17.97 0.58 -9.22
C VAL A 310 17.80 0.59 -10.73
N THR A 311 18.91 0.79 -11.43
CA THR A 311 18.98 0.47 -12.86
C THR A 311 20.22 -0.36 -13.15
N ASN A 312 20.05 -1.32 -14.06
CA ASN A 312 21.15 -2.09 -14.62
C ASN A 312 21.83 -1.35 -15.80
N PHE A 313 21.19 -0.29 -16.31
CA PHE A 313 21.62 0.39 -17.51
C PHE A 313 22.85 1.28 -17.24
N PRO A 314 23.90 1.26 -18.08
CA PRO A 314 25.08 2.10 -17.88
C PRO A 314 24.77 3.60 -17.96
N LEU A 315 25.13 4.36 -16.92
CA LEU A 315 24.90 5.81 -16.83
C LEU A 315 26.21 6.61 -16.89
N GLY A 316 27.00 6.34 -17.93
CA GLY A 316 28.31 6.98 -18.11
C GLY A 316 29.44 6.37 -17.27
N PRO A 317 30.59 7.05 -17.16
CA PRO A 317 31.81 6.47 -16.60
C PRO A 317 31.78 6.27 -15.08
N ASP A 318 30.94 7.03 -14.36
CA ASP A 318 30.80 6.89 -12.90
C ASP A 318 29.96 5.66 -12.52
N PHE A 319 29.09 5.19 -13.43
CA PHE A 319 28.17 4.07 -13.21
C PHE A 319 28.11 3.15 -14.45
N PRO A 320 29.22 2.52 -14.85
CA PRO A 320 29.31 1.74 -16.08
C PRO A 320 28.49 0.44 -16.04
N TYR A 321 28.08 -0.02 -14.85
CA TYR A 321 27.27 -1.22 -14.64
C TYR A 321 25.90 -0.94 -14.01
N GLY A 322 25.45 0.31 -14.09
CA GLY A 322 24.24 0.77 -13.44
C GLY A 322 24.49 1.28 -12.01
N VAL A 323 23.41 1.70 -11.37
CA VAL A 323 23.46 2.37 -10.06
C VAL A 323 22.28 1.91 -9.21
N PHE A 324 22.53 1.75 -7.91
CA PHE A 324 21.53 1.65 -6.87
C PHE A 324 21.50 2.97 -6.11
N ILE A 325 20.32 3.55 -5.92
CA ILE A 325 20.12 4.82 -5.22
C ILE A 325 19.26 4.55 -4.00
N ALA A 326 19.68 5.08 -2.86
CA ALA A 326 18.91 4.99 -1.62
C ALA A 326 18.76 6.36 -0.99
N GLN A 327 17.55 6.66 -0.48
CA GLN A 327 17.34 7.79 0.41
C GLN A 327 18.15 7.59 1.70
N ASP A 328 18.69 8.70 2.23
CA ASP A 328 19.35 8.72 3.53
C ASP A 328 18.64 9.64 4.52
N GLY A 329 18.02 9.01 5.50
CA GLY A 329 17.31 9.68 6.58
C GLY A 329 18.21 10.46 7.53
N ARG A 330 19.53 10.27 7.51
CA ARG A 330 20.48 10.94 8.42
C ARG A 330 21.78 11.38 7.75
N ASN A 331 21.64 12.17 6.70
CA ASN A 331 22.75 12.74 5.93
C ASN A 331 23.73 13.60 6.75
N LYS A 332 25.03 13.41 6.51
CA LYS A 332 26.13 14.14 7.13
C LYS A 332 27.27 14.47 6.17
N ASP A 333 27.88 15.63 6.41
CA ASP A 333 29.23 15.96 5.92
C ASP A 333 30.20 15.96 7.11
N GLY A 334 30.93 14.85 7.26
CA GLY A 334 31.73 14.56 8.44
C GLY A 334 30.87 14.51 9.71
N ASP A 335 31.10 15.44 10.63
CA ASP A 335 30.33 15.55 11.88
C ASP A 335 29.12 16.50 11.76
N VAL A 336 28.92 17.13 10.60
CA VAL A 336 27.84 18.11 10.38
C VAL A 336 26.60 17.41 9.85
N SER A 337 25.49 17.46 10.60
CA SER A 337 24.18 17.02 10.10
C SER A 337 23.65 17.98 9.03
N LEU A 338 23.21 17.42 7.91
CA LEU A 338 22.57 18.13 6.82
C LEU A 338 21.10 17.70 6.70
N ASN A 339 20.35 18.35 5.81
CA ASN A 339 19.06 17.82 5.37
C ASN A 339 19.27 16.50 4.63
N GLN A 340 18.24 15.66 4.60
CA GLN A 340 18.26 14.37 3.92
C GLN A 340 18.56 14.51 2.41
N ASN A 341 19.07 13.44 1.82
CA ASN A 341 19.39 13.38 0.40
C ASN A 341 19.37 11.92 -0.11
N PHE A 342 19.93 11.68 -1.28
CA PHE A 342 19.99 10.36 -1.91
C PHE A 342 21.44 9.97 -2.21
N LYS A 343 21.83 8.73 -1.87
CA LYS A 343 23.19 8.21 -2.09
C LYS A 343 23.22 7.27 -3.28
N LEU A 344 24.23 7.42 -4.14
CA LEU A 344 24.39 6.64 -5.37
C LEU A 344 25.51 5.63 -5.18
N VAL A 345 25.17 4.34 -5.33
CA VAL A 345 26.07 3.20 -5.16
C VAL A 345 26.26 2.49 -6.50
N PRO A 346 27.50 2.35 -7.01
CA PRO A 346 27.78 1.55 -8.19
C PRO A 346 27.32 0.10 -7.98
N PHE A 347 26.51 -0.42 -8.90
CA PHE A 347 25.87 -1.73 -8.70
C PHE A 347 26.88 -2.88 -8.64
N GLU A 348 28.04 -2.75 -9.28
CA GLU A 348 29.12 -3.74 -9.21
C GLU A 348 29.67 -3.96 -7.80
N GLY A 349 29.61 -2.92 -6.95
CA GLY A 349 29.99 -3.04 -5.53
C GLY A 349 29.01 -3.95 -4.78
N ILE A 350 27.71 -3.78 -5.04
CA ILE A 350 26.64 -4.62 -4.48
C ILE A 350 26.76 -6.05 -5.03
N ALA A 351 26.86 -6.19 -6.35
CA ALA A 351 26.95 -7.49 -6.98
C ALA A 351 28.16 -8.30 -6.49
N GLY A 352 29.32 -7.67 -6.31
CA GLY A 352 30.48 -8.32 -5.70
C GLY A 352 30.26 -8.69 -4.23
N ALA A 353 29.64 -7.81 -3.44
CA ALA A 353 29.41 -7.99 -2.01
C ALA A 353 28.45 -9.15 -1.68
N VAL A 354 27.36 -9.28 -2.45
CA VAL A 354 26.33 -10.32 -2.25
C VAL A 354 26.32 -11.39 -3.34
N ASN A 355 27.42 -11.50 -4.11
CA ASN A 355 27.66 -12.53 -5.13
C ASN A 355 26.53 -12.64 -6.18
N LEU A 356 26.10 -11.50 -6.71
CA LEU A 356 25.11 -11.40 -7.77
C LEU A 356 25.79 -11.35 -9.15
N THR A 357 25.04 -11.76 -10.18
CA THR A 357 25.45 -11.58 -11.57
C THR A 357 24.87 -10.29 -12.12
N MET A 358 25.64 -9.55 -12.90
CA MET A 358 25.19 -8.31 -13.53
C MET A 358 24.84 -8.52 -15.01
N ASP A 359 23.96 -7.66 -15.51
CA ASP A 359 23.65 -7.56 -16.93
C ASP A 359 23.34 -6.10 -17.28
N THR A 360 24.12 -5.50 -18.18
CA THR A 360 23.94 -4.11 -18.60
C THR A 360 23.17 -3.95 -19.92
N SER A 361 22.65 -5.05 -20.47
CA SER A 361 22.05 -5.06 -21.81
C SER A 361 20.52 -4.92 -21.81
N TRP A 362 19.85 -5.05 -20.67
CA TRP A 362 18.43 -4.74 -20.57
C TRP A 362 18.22 -3.22 -20.61
N ASP A 363 17.37 -2.75 -21.52
CA ASP A 363 17.06 -1.34 -21.73
C ASP A 363 15.58 -1.07 -21.39
N PRO A 364 15.28 -0.32 -20.31
CA PRO A 364 13.89 -0.03 -19.91
C PRO A 364 13.13 0.77 -20.96
N ARG A 365 13.84 1.50 -21.84
CA ARG A 365 13.22 2.31 -22.88
C ARG A 365 12.63 1.46 -24.00
N LEU A 366 12.89 0.16 -24.01
CA LEU A 366 12.29 -0.79 -24.95
C LEU A 366 10.97 -1.39 -24.43
N VAL A 367 10.60 -1.13 -23.17
CA VAL A 367 9.30 -1.52 -22.63
C VAL A 367 8.21 -0.62 -23.21
N GLY A 368 7.07 -1.21 -23.62
CA GLY A 368 5.92 -0.46 -24.14
C GLY A 368 6.03 0.03 -25.59
N VAL A 369 7.11 -0.31 -26.31
CA VAL A 369 7.30 0.10 -27.73
C VAL A 369 6.30 -0.60 -28.68
N GLY A 370 5.57 -1.60 -28.20
CA GLY A 370 4.72 -2.48 -29.00
C GLY A 370 5.58 -3.45 -29.81
N ALA A 371 5.22 -4.74 -29.83
CA ALA A 371 5.79 -5.63 -30.84
C ALA A 371 5.46 -5.04 -32.22
N THR A 372 6.45 -4.96 -33.11
CA THR A 372 6.17 -4.79 -34.54
C THR A 372 5.17 -5.88 -34.92
N PRO A 373 3.98 -5.55 -35.49
CA PRO A 373 3.06 -6.59 -35.88
C PRO A 373 3.76 -7.49 -36.91
N PRO A 374 3.71 -8.83 -36.78
CA PRO A 374 4.16 -9.68 -37.86
C PRO A 374 3.33 -9.34 -39.10
N PRO A 375 3.91 -9.28 -40.30
CA PRO A 375 3.10 -9.20 -41.51
C PRO A 375 2.27 -10.49 -41.59
N ASP A 376 0.99 -10.34 -41.91
CA ASP A 376 0.03 -11.39 -42.31
C ASP A 376 -0.80 -12.10 -41.20
N GLY A 377 -2.01 -11.58 -40.97
CA GLY A 377 -3.25 -12.27 -41.40
C GLY A 377 -3.77 -13.51 -40.66
N SER A 378 -3.40 -13.76 -39.40
CA SER A 378 -4.12 -14.76 -38.58
C SER A 378 -5.24 -14.09 -37.75
N PRO A 379 -6.48 -14.62 -37.73
CA PRO A 379 -7.53 -14.07 -36.88
C PRO A 379 -7.17 -14.31 -35.40
N THR A 380 -6.87 -13.23 -34.70
CA THR A 380 -6.70 -13.21 -33.24
C THR A 380 -7.99 -13.69 -32.57
N PRO A 381 -7.95 -14.63 -31.61
CA PRO A 381 -9.14 -14.99 -30.85
C PRO A 381 -9.60 -13.76 -30.08
N THR A 382 -10.87 -13.41 -30.24
CA THR A 382 -11.55 -12.36 -29.47
C THR A 382 -11.34 -12.63 -27.97
N PRO A 383 -10.73 -11.71 -27.20
CA PRO A 383 -10.63 -11.90 -25.75
C PRO A 383 -12.04 -12.00 -25.18
N SER A 384 -12.25 -13.01 -24.33
CA SER A 384 -13.48 -13.14 -23.56
C SER A 384 -13.59 -11.93 -22.63
N PRO A 385 -14.74 -11.24 -22.54
CA PRO A 385 -14.87 -10.06 -21.70
C PRO A 385 -14.62 -10.42 -20.24
N THR A 386 -13.70 -9.69 -19.59
CA THR A 386 -13.55 -9.67 -18.14
C THR A 386 -14.83 -9.06 -17.55
N PRO A 387 -15.51 -9.72 -16.60
CA PRO A 387 -16.70 -9.16 -15.97
C PRO A 387 -16.32 -7.83 -15.31
N VAL A 388 -17.01 -6.75 -15.67
CA VAL A 388 -16.87 -5.48 -14.96
C VAL A 388 -17.48 -5.68 -13.57
N THR A 389 -16.95 -5.05 -12.52
CA THR A 389 -17.52 -5.18 -11.17
C THR A 389 -17.78 -3.83 -10.54
N SER A 390 -18.85 -3.71 -9.75
CA SER A 390 -19.14 -2.50 -8.95
C SER A 390 -19.25 -2.82 -7.47
N VAL A 391 -18.80 -1.88 -6.62
CA VAL A 391 -18.85 -2.01 -5.16
C VAL A 391 -19.84 -1.00 -4.58
N LEU A 392 -20.73 -1.47 -3.70
CA LEU A 392 -21.69 -0.68 -2.94
C LEU A 392 -21.45 -0.84 -1.45
N THR A 393 -21.50 0.26 -0.69
CA THR A 393 -21.31 0.24 0.77
C THR A 393 -22.56 0.78 1.48
N PHE A 394 -23.05 0.04 2.46
CA PHE A 394 -24.23 0.39 3.24
C PHE A 394 -23.90 0.50 4.73
N THR A 395 -24.27 1.61 5.35
CA THR A 395 -24.27 1.75 6.81
C THR A 395 -25.55 1.12 7.38
N PRO A 396 -25.53 0.56 8.60
CA PRO A 396 -26.74 0.02 9.23
C PRO A 396 -27.77 1.13 9.43
N THR A 397 -29.04 0.86 9.07
CA THR A 397 -30.15 1.76 9.41
C THR A 397 -30.47 1.66 10.89
N ASP A 398 -30.36 0.45 11.44
CA ASP A 398 -30.63 0.14 12.84
C ASP A 398 -29.58 -0.83 13.38
N ASP A 399 -29.13 -0.60 14.61
CA ASP A 399 -28.31 -1.52 15.39
C ASP A 399 -28.61 -1.44 16.88
N ALA A 400 -28.49 -2.57 17.57
CA ALA A 400 -28.59 -2.64 19.02
C ALA A 400 -28.05 -3.97 19.52
N TYR A 401 -27.61 -4.01 20.78
CA TYR A 401 -27.49 -5.30 21.47
C TYR A 401 -28.60 -5.49 22.51
N VAL A 402 -28.91 -6.75 22.79
CA VAL A 402 -29.86 -7.18 23.81
C VAL A 402 -29.13 -8.01 24.86
N ASN A 403 -29.58 -7.93 26.10
CA ASN A 403 -28.89 -8.55 27.23
C ASN A 403 -29.88 -9.31 28.11
N ALA A 404 -29.67 -10.62 28.25
CA ALA A 404 -30.53 -11.51 29.04
C ALA A 404 -30.64 -11.09 30.50
N ASN A 405 -29.58 -10.48 31.07
CA ASN A 405 -29.57 -10.02 32.45
C ASN A 405 -30.30 -8.67 32.64
N ASN A 406 -30.64 -7.97 31.55
CA ASN A 406 -31.40 -6.73 31.58
C ASN A 406 -32.51 -6.76 30.53
N PRO A 407 -33.49 -7.67 30.68
CA PRO A 407 -34.30 -8.10 29.54
C PRO A 407 -35.27 -7.03 29.00
N ASN A 408 -35.58 -6.01 29.81
CA ASN A 408 -36.43 -4.88 29.43
C ASN A 408 -35.65 -3.64 28.97
N LYS A 409 -34.31 -3.66 29.05
CA LYS A 409 -33.49 -2.49 28.72
C LYS A 409 -33.17 -2.48 27.22
N ASN A 410 -33.38 -1.33 26.60
CA ASN A 410 -32.91 -1.04 25.25
C ASN A 410 -31.45 -0.53 25.31
N PHE A 411 -30.61 -1.02 24.40
CA PHE A 411 -29.22 -0.57 24.23
C PHE A 411 -28.98 -0.07 22.81
N GLY A 412 -30.00 0.49 22.15
CA GLY A 412 -29.88 1.03 20.79
C GLY A 412 -29.24 2.41 20.72
N THR A 413 -28.59 2.93 21.76
CA THR A 413 -27.92 4.25 21.73
C THR A 413 -26.51 4.20 22.28
N VAL A 414 -26.02 3.00 22.57
CA VAL A 414 -24.68 2.75 23.07
C VAL A 414 -23.69 2.75 21.91
N THR A 415 -22.43 3.05 22.19
CA THR A 415 -21.40 3.12 21.15
C THR A 415 -20.79 1.76 20.79
N THR A 416 -21.20 0.66 21.44
CA THR A 416 -20.66 -0.69 21.19
C THR A 416 -21.72 -1.80 21.18
N LEU A 417 -21.61 -2.72 20.23
CA LEU A 417 -22.40 -3.92 20.08
C LEU A 417 -21.68 -5.10 20.77
N GLN A 418 -22.41 -5.96 21.49
CA GLN A 418 -21.80 -7.03 22.30
C GLN A 418 -22.38 -8.42 21.96
N ALA A 419 -21.51 -9.41 21.85
CA ALA A 419 -21.85 -10.83 21.73
C ALA A 419 -21.15 -11.62 22.85
N ASP A 420 -21.95 -12.33 23.65
CA ASP A 420 -21.50 -12.95 24.91
C ASP A 420 -22.42 -14.13 25.26
N ALA A 421 -21.89 -15.20 25.84
CA ALA A 421 -22.70 -16.32 26.34
C ALA A 421 -23.13 -16.14 27.81
N SER A 422 -22.45 -15.31 28.61
CA SER A 422 -22.72 -15.19 30.05
C SER A 422 -22.44 -13.79 30.64
N PRO A 423 -23.46 -12.96 30.90
CA PRO A 423 -24.86 -13.19 30.51
C PRO A 423 -24.99 -13.17 29.00
N ALA A 424 -25.97 -13.92 28.48
CA ALA A 424 -26.19 -13.98 27.04
C ALA A 424 -26.48 -12.57 26.48
N LYS A 425 -25.67 -12.14 25.52
CA LYS A 425 -25.84 -10.91 24.75
C LYS A 425 -25.75 -11.23 23.26
N ASN A 426 -26.65 -10.61 22.51
CA ASN A 426 -26.66 -10.71 21.06
C ASN A 426 -26.81 -9.31 20.50
N PHE A 427 -26.17 -9.02 19.38
CA PHE A 427 -26.40 -7.78 18.66
C PHE A 427 -27.07 -8.00 17.32
N TYR A 428 -27.81 -7.00 16.89
CA TYR A 428 -28.59 -6.98 15.66
C TYR A 428 -28.14 -5.80 14.82
N LEU A 429 -28.09 -6.01 13.51
CA LEU A 429 -27.81 -5.00 12.50
C LEU A 429 -28.85 -5.14 11.39
N LYS A 430 -29.41 -4.02 10.94
CA LYS A 430 -30.33 -3.97 9.81
C LYS A 430 -29.79 -3.02 8.74
N PHE A 431 -29.78 -3.47 7.50
CA PHE A 431 -29.32 -2.70 6.35
C PHE A 431 -30.47 -2.52 5.36
N ASN A 432 -30.52 -1.34 4.72
CA ASN A 432 -31.32 -1.13 3.52
C ASN A 432 -30.39 -1.20 2.31
N VAL A 433 -30.37 -2.36 1.65
CA VAL A 433 -29.54 -2.61 0.47
C VAL A 433 -30.30 -2.15 -0.77
N SER A 434 -29.63 -1.38 -1.63
CA SER A 434 -30.20 -0.87 -2.88
C SER A 434 -29.15 -0.80 -3.98
N GLY A 435 -29.54 -0.92 -5.25
CA GLY A 435 -28.61 -0.91 -6.39
C GLY A 435 -27.96 -2.26 -6.70
N VAL A 436 -28.41 -3.34 -6.07
CA VAL A 436 -27.95 -4.71 -6.28
C VAL A 436 -28.83 -5.46 -7.29
N SER A 437 -30.11 -5.10 -7.38
CA SER A 437 -31.06 -5.75 -8.29
C SER A 437 -30.59 -5.75 -9.74
N GLY A 438 -30.60 -6.93 -10.37
CA GLY A 438 -30.20 -7.09 -11.78
C GLY A 438 -28.70 -7.31 -12.00
N SER A 439 -27.88 -7.27 -10.94
CA SER A 439 -26.46 -7.60 -10.99
C SER A 439 -26.17 -8.89 -10.21
N GLN A 440 -25.17 -9.66 -10.61
CA GLN A 440 -24.77 -10.85 -9.84
C GLN A 440 -23.97 -10.41 -8.61
N VAL A 441 -24.42 -10.76 -7.40
CA VAL A 441 -23.63 -10.53 -6.18
C VAL A 441 -22.44 -11.49 -6.16
N LEU A 442 -21.24 -10.94 -6.23
CA LEU A 442 -19.97 -11.68 -6.15
C LEU A 442 -19.51 -11.85 -4.70
N SER A 443 -19.70 -10.81 -3.88
CA SER A 443 -19.42 -10.86 -2.45
C SER A 443 -20.30 -9.90 -1.66
N ALA A 444 -20.60 -10.22 -0.41
CA ALA A 444 -21.15 -9.28 0.56
C ALA A 444 -20.48 -9.51 1.93
N LYS A 445 -19.81 -8.50 2.48
CA LYS A 445 -19.03 -8.60 3.72
C LYS A 445 -19.51 -7.57 4.74
N LEU A 446 -19.89 -8.03 5.93
CA LEU A 446 -20.16 -7.16 7.07
C LEU A 446 -18.85 -6.92 7.85
N ARG A 447 -18.38 -5.68 7.84
CA ARG A 447 -17.15 -5.24 8.52
C ARG A 447 -17.50 -4.66 9.90
N LEU A 448 -16.81 -5.14 10.93
CA LEU A 448 -16.97 -4.71 12.32
C LEU A 448 -15.61 -4.44 12.97
N TYR A 449 -15.48 -3.30 13.66
CA TYR A 449 -14.24 -2.96 14.37
C TYR A 449 -14.31 -3.38 15.83
N ASN A 450 -13.35 -4.19 16.29
CA ASN A 450 -13.36 -4.75 17.62
C ASN A 450 -12.87 -3.76 18.69
N THR A 451 -13.66 -3.62 19.75
CA THR A 451 -13.36 -2.79 20.94
C THR A 451 -13.16 -3.63 22.20
N ASN A 452 -13.50 -4.93 22.18
CA ASN A 452 -13.19 -5.87 23.25
C ASN A 452 -12.83 -7.25 22.66
N ALA A 453 -11.62 -7.71 22.97
CA ALA A 453 -11.09 -8.99 22.51
C ALA A 453 -11.88 -10.17 23.08
N SER A 454 -11.87 -11.28 22.36
CA SER A 454 -12.54 -12.53 22.76
C SER A 454 -11.92 -13.72 22.05
N ASP A 455 -12.05 -14.91 22.65
CA ASP A 455 -11.71 -16.18 22.00
C ASP A 455 -12.70 -16.57 20.90
N SER A 456 -13.87 -15.91 20.81
CA SER A 456 -14.83 -16.05 19.72
C SER A 456 -15.49 -14.70 19.39
N GLY A 457 -15.27 -14.22 18.16
CA GLY A 457 -15.85 -12.98 17.65
C GLY A 457 -17.36 -13.05 17.40
N GLY A 458 -17.93 -14.25 17.43
CA GLY A 458 -19.37 -14.51 17.31
C GLY A 458 -19.75 -15.25 16.03
N ASP A 459 -21.01 -15.67 16.00
CA ASP A 459 -21.67 -16.38 14.92
C ASP A 459 -22.76 -15.49 14.34
N LEU A 460 -22.65 -15.16 13.05
CA LEU A 460 -23.62 -14.40 12.29
C LEU A 460 -24.75 -15.30 11.82
N MET A 461 -25.98 -14.89 12.11
CA MET A 461 -27.20 -15.58 11.73
C MET A 461 -28.16 -14.63 11.02
N PHE A 462 -28.91 -15.14 10.05
CA PHE A 462 -29.99 -14.38 9.42
C PHE A 462 -31.17 -14.20 10.36
N VAL A 463 -31.86 -13.06 10.27
CA VAL A 463 -33.10 -12.77 10.99
C VAL A 463 -34.19 -12.44 9.97
N PRO A 464 -35.23 -13.29 9.83
CA PRO A 464 -36.28 -13.07 8.84
C PRO A 464 -37.14 -11.82 9.09
N ASP A 465 -37.27 -11.37 10.34
CA ASP A 465 -38.09 -10.23 10.71
C ASP A 465 -37.31 -8.91 10.63
N ASN A 466 -37.72 -8.04 9.70
CA ASN A 466 -37.16 -6.71 9.49
C ASN A 466 -37.96 -5.58 10.18
N ASN A 467 -39.05 -5.90 10.88
CA ASN A 467 -39.96 -4.90 11.48
C ASN A 467 -39.49 -4.38 12.83
N TRP A 468 -38.40 -4.94 13.38
CA TRP A 468 -37.82 -4.44 14.62
C TRP A 468 -37.28 -3.01 14.43
N VAL A 469 -37.38 -2.23 15.50
CA VAL A 469 -36.93 -0.84 15.53
C VAL A 469 -35.91 -0.68 16.64
N GLN A 470 -34.79 -0.02 16.33
CA GLN A 470 -33.67 0.18 17.26
C GLN A 470 -34.07 0.77 18.61
N SER A 471 -35.03 1.70 18.63
CA SER A 471 -35.48 2.37 19.86
C SER A 471 -36.37 1.51 20.76
N ALA A 472 -36.85 0.36 20.28
CA ALA A 472 -37.80 -0.50 20.99
C ALA A 472 -37.26 -1.90 21.30
N ILE A 473 -36.23 -2.36 20.58
CA ILE A 473 -35.67 -3.70 20.77
C ILE A 473 -35.08 -3.89 22.17
N ASN A 474 -35.35 -5.02 22.78
CA ASN A 474 -34.81 -5.49 24.05
C ASN A 474 -34.79 -7.03 24.00
N TRP A 475 -34.33 -7.68 25.07
CA TRP A 475 -34.21 -9.14 25.07
C TRP A 475 -35.55 -9.86 24.84
N ASN A 476 -36.63 -9.33 25.40
CA ASN A 476 -37.94 -9.98 25.39
C ASN A 476 -38.65 -9.89 24.04
N ASN A 477 -38.33 -8.88 23.22
CA ASN A 477 -38.96 -8.65 21.91
C ASN A 477 -37.99 -8.76 20.72
N ALA A 478 -36.73 -9.16 20.96
CA ALA A 478 -35.77 -9.35 19.90
C ALA A 478 -36.23 -10.44 18.91
N PRO A 479 -36.16 -10.19 17.59
CA PRO A 479 -36.58 -11.16 16.60
C PRO A 479 -35.71 -12.41 16.64
N SER A 480 -36.31 -13.57 16.34
CA SER A 480 -35.60 -14.85 16.31
C SER A 480 -34.71 -14.96 15.07
N ALA A 481 -33.53 -15.57 15.25
CA ALA A 481 -32.65 -15.92 14.13
C ALA A 481 -33.13 -17.18 13.40
N GLY A 482 -32.87 -17.27 12.10
CA GLY A 482 -33.28 -18.33 11.16
C GLY A 482 -32.56 -19.68 11.33
N GLY A 483 -32.12 -20.03 12.52
CA GLY A 483 -31.58 -21.35 12.90
C GLY A 483 -30.20 -21.72 12.34
N SER A 484 -29.78 -21.19 11.19
CA SER A 484 -28.47 -21.50 10.58
C SER A 484 -27.46 -20.37 10.79
N ILE A 485 -26.21 -20.76 11.10
CA ILE A 485 -25.05 -19.86 11.10
C ILE A 485 -24.62 -19.65 9.65
N ILE A 486 -24.45 -18.40 9.24
CA ILE A 486 -24.01 -18.00 7.90
C ILE A 486 -22.50 -17.84 7.85
N SER A 487 -21.92 -17.26 8.90
CA SER A 487 -20.48 -17.00 9.02
C SER A 487 -20.11 -16.94 10.50
N SER A 488 -18.88 -17.32 10.84
CA SER A 488 -18.35 -17.27 12.20
C SER A 488 -17.01 -16.55 12.23
N LEU A 489 -16.74 -15.85 13.34
CA LEU A 489 -15.42 -15.31 13.64
C LEU A 489 -14.78 -16.13 14.77
N GLY A 490 -13.51 -16.50 14.55
CA GLY A 490 -12.66 -17.11 15.57
C GLY A 490 -12.22 -16.10 16.63
N LYS A 491 -11.00 -16.26 17.17
CA LYS A 491 -10.44 -15.32 18.13
C LYS A 491 -10.36 -13.91 17.54
N VAL A 492 -10.77 -12.92 18.32
CA VAL A 492 -10.72 -11.50 17.98
C VAL A 492 -9.92 -10.71 19.01
N ALA A 493 -9.18 -9.72 18.55
CA ALA A 493 -8.36 -8.79 19.32
C ALA A 493 -8.84 -7.34 19.13
N VAL A 494 -8.65 -6.51 20.16
CA VAL A 494 -8.98 -5.07 20.11
C VAL A 494 -8.23 -4.37 18.99
N ASN A 495 -8.79 -3.26 18.49
CA ASN A 495 -8.20 -2.42 17.45
C ASN A 495 -7.96 -3.14 16.12
N ASN A 496 -8.88 -4.03 15.74
CA ASN A 496 -8.83 -4.74 14.47
C ASN A 496 -10.22 -4.78 13.83
N TRP A 497 -10.29 -4.75 12.50
CA TRP A 497 -11.50 -5.09 11.76
C TRP A 497 -11.65 -6.60 11.61
N TYR A 498 -12.90 -7.05 11.62
CA TYR A 498 -13.29 -8.41 11.29
C TYR A 498 -14.45 -8.41 10.32
N GLU A 499 -14.53 -9.44 9.49
CA GLU A 499 -15.54 -9.53 8.43
C GLU A 499 -16.34 -10.82 8.55
N PHE A 500 -17.66 -10.67 8.60
CA PHE A 500 -18.58 -11.79 8.39
C PHE A 500 -18.96 -11.88 6.92
N ASP A 501 -18.90 -13.09 6.36
CA ASP A 501 -19.42 -13.35 5.02
C ASP A 501 -20.95 -13.39 5.02
N MET A 502 -21.56 -12.52 4.22
CA MET A 502 -23.00 -12.40 4.02
C MET A 502 -23.40 -12.64 2.56
N THR A 503 -22.48 -13.12 1.72
CA THR A 503 -22.67 -13.24 0.27
C THR A 503 -23.89 -14.08 -0.07
N SER A 504 -24.10 -15.19 0.64
CA SER A 504 -25.26 -16.07 0.42
C SER A 504 -26.61 -15.46 0.83
N LEU A 505 -26.60 -14.34 1.56
CA LEU A 505 -27.81 -13.68 2.03
C LEU A 505 -28.26 -12.55 1.09
N ILE A 506 -27.32 -11.77 0.56
CA ILE A 506 -27.64 -10.62 -0.29
C ILE A 506 -27.97 -11.11 -1.69
N THR A 507 -29.25 -11.05 -2.05
CA THR A 507 -29.78 -11.60 -3.31
C THR A 507 -30.47 -10.53 -4.18
N GLY A 508 -30.59 -9.31 -3.68
CA GLY A 508 -31.26 -8.19 -4.33
C GLY A 508 -31.45 -7.01 -3.39
N ASP A 509 -32.19 -5.99 -3.83
CA ASP A 509 -32.51 -4.84 -3.00
C ASP A 509 -33.51 -5.19 -1.89
N GLY A 510 -33.39 -4.51 -0.74
CA GLY A 510 -34.33 -4.65 0.36
C GLY A 510 -33.67 -4.57 1.74
N PHE A 511 -34.47 -4.84 2.77
CA PHE A 511 -34.00 -4.89 4.15
C PHE A 511 -33.40 -6.26 4.50
N TYR A 512 -32.22 -6.22 5.08
CA TYR A 512 -31.53 -7.39 5.60
C TYR A 512 -31.23 -7.19 7.09
N THR A 513 -31.80 -8.05 7.94
CA THR A 513 -31.45 -8.12 9.36
C THR A 513 -30.59 -9.33 9.64
N VAL A 514 -29.54 -9.11 10.42
CA VAL A 514 -28.69 -10.16 10.97
C VAL A 514 -28.57 -10.02 12.47
N ARG A 515 -28.28 -11.16 13.12
CA ARG A 515 -27.93 -11.25 14.53
C ARG A 515 -26.53 -11.85 14.64
N VAL A 516 -25.74 -11.36 15.60
CA VAL A 516 -24.54 -12.04 16.06
C VAL A 516 -24.72 -12.45 17.51
N ASN A 517 -24.43 -13.72 17.80
CA ASN A 517 -24.34 -14.27 19.15
C ASN A 517 -22.97 -14.92 19.36
N SER A 518 -22.63 -15.29 20.59
CA SER A 518 -21.39 -16.03 20.86
C SER A 518 -21.67 -17.21 21.78
N SER A 519 -20.92 -18.29 21.59
CA SER A 519 -20.85 -19.42 22.53
C SER A 519 -19.79 -19.23 23.62
N SER A 520 -18.95 -18.19 23.50
CA SER A 520 -17.91 -17.86 24.47
C SER A 520 -18.46 -17.02 25.63
N THR A 521 -18.06 -17.35 26.86
CA THR A 521 -18.31 -16.51 28.06
C THR A 521 -17.32 -15.35 28.19
N ASN A 522 -16.29 -15.31 27.35
CA ASN A 522 -15.43 -14.15 27.15
C ASN A 522 -16.04 -13.33 26.01
N GLY A 523 -16.85 -12.31 26.31
CA GLY A 523 -17.65 -11.61 25.29
C GLY A 523 -16.85 -10.70 24.36
N ALA A 524 -17.18 -10.69 23.07
CA ALA A 524 -16.64 -9.74 22.10
C ALA A 524 -17.47 -8.45 22.08
N ALA A 525 -16.81 -7.32 21.80
CA ALA A 525 -17.50 -6.06 21.52
C ALA A 525 -16.95 -5.39 20.27
N TYR A 526 -17.84 -4.73 19.54
CA TYR A 526 -17.55 -3.98 18.32
C TYR A 526 -18.16 -2.60 18.39
N TYR A 527 -17.68 -1.64 17.60
CA TYR A 527 -18.36 -0.35 17.50
C TYR A 527 -19.78 -0.50 16.95
N ALA A 528 -20.70 0.26 17.54
CA ALA A 528 -22.05 0.51 17.02
C ALA A 528 -22.02 1.71 16.06
N LYS A 529 -23.12 1.98 15.36
CA LYS A 529 -23.24 3.16 14.49
C LYS A 529 -23.21 4.47 15.28
N GLU A 530 -23.50 4.45 16.58
CA GLU A 530 -23.31 5.61 17.48
C GLU A 530 -21.83 5.82 17.86
N GLY A 531 -20.95 4.90 17.50
CA GLY A 531 -19.51 4.97 17.77
C GLY A 531 -18.75 5.96 16.87
N THR A 532 -17.42 5.91 17.01
CA THR A 532 -16.45 6.66 16.20
C THR A 532 -16.73 6.48 14.72
N ALA A 533 -16.86 7.59 13.98
CA ALA A 533 -17.44 7.60 12.63
C ALA A 533 -16.71 6.68 11.64
N GLU A 534 -15.39 6.66 11.73
CA GLU A 534 -14.49 5.90 10.86
C GLU A 534 -14.49 4.41 11.18
N LEU A 535 -15.01 4.01 12.35
CA LEU A 535 -14.94 2.64 12.87
C LEU A 535 -16.32 1.96 12.96
N ARG A 536 -17.35 2.58 12.36
CA ARG A 536 -18.72 2.07 12.39
C ARG A 536 -18.91 0.81 11.53
N PRO A 537 -19.91 -0.02 11.83
CA PRO A 537 -20.26 -1.15 10.98
C PRO A 537 -20.57 -0.75 9.54
N ALA A 538 -20.12 -1.56 8.58
CA ALA A 538 -20.44 -1.37 7.16
C ALA A 538 -20.67 -2.71 6.46
N LEU A 539 -21.69 -2.77 5.61
CA LEU A 539 -21.91 -3.87 4.68
C LEU A 539 -21.37 -3.47 3.30
N VAL A 540 -20.36 -4.17 2.81
CA VAL A 540 -19.72 -3.95 1.51
C VAL A 540 -20.16 -5.05 0.54
N VAL A 541 -20.78 -4.69 -0.58
CA VAL A 541 -21.33 -5.60 -1.59
C VAL A 541 -20.62 -5.39 -2.92
N THR A 542 -20.07 -6.45 -3.49
CA THR A 542 -19.44 -6.45 -4.83
C THR A 542 -20.36 -7.16 -5.83
N LEU A 543 -20.58 -6.54 -6.98
CA LEU A 543 -21.47 -6.99 -8.04
C LEU A 543 -20.69 -7.25 -9.31
N ALA A 544 -21.09 -8.24 -10.12
CA ALA A 544 -20.72 -8.32 -11.53
C ALA A 544 -21.67 -7.44 -12.34
N GLN A 545 -21.11 -6.61 -13.21
CA GLN A 545 -21.79 -5.78 -14.19
C GLN A 545 -21.91 -6.49 -15.54
#